data_AF-A0A7C3QR94-F1
#
_entry.id   AF-A0A7C3QR94-F1
#
_cell.length_a   1.000
_cell.length_b   1.000
_cell.length_c   1.000
_cell.angle_alpha   90.00
_cell.angle_beta   90.00
_cell.angle_gamma   90.00
#
_symmetry.space_group_name_H-M   'P 1'
#
loop_
_entity.id
_entity.type
_entity.pdbx_description
1 polymer ?
#
loop_
_entity_poly.entity_id
_entity_poly.type
_entity_poly.pdbx_seq_one_letter_code
_entity_poly.pdbx_strand_id
1 'polypeptide(L)' 'MPLTEWHDRIGDPTLADAILPRLVHGAYMIEMKGESMRKQRSKTAVPAAS' A
#
# COMPACT_ATOMS: atom_id res chain seq x y z
N MET A 1 1.25 6.41 -7.08
CA MET A 1 2.20 6.88 -6.05
C MET A 1 3.00 8.01 -6.67
N PRO A 2 2.84 9.27 -6.23
CA PRO A 2 3.67 10.37 -6.70
C PRO A 2 5.03 10.34 -5.98
N LEU A 3 6.10 10.63 -6.72
CA LEU A 3 7.49 10.55 -6.26
C LEU A 3 7.79 11.49 -5.08
N THR A 4 7.05 12.60 -4.98
CA THR A 4 7.22 13.64 -3.97
C THR A 4 6.97 13.18 -2.54
N GLU A 5 5.98 12.30 -2.30
CA GLU A 5 5.70 11.77 -0.95
C GLU A 5 6.67 10.66 -0.53
N TRP A 6 7.41 10.08 -1.47
CA TRP A 6 8.35 8.99 -1.18
C TRP A 6 9.56 9.48 -0.39
N HIS A 7 10.03 10.69 -0.71
CA HIS A 7 11.16 11.32 -0.04
C HIS A 7 10.80 11.64 1.41
N ASP A 8 9.60 12.16 1.66
CA ASP A 8 9.08 12.42 3.01
C ASP A 8 8.85 11.13 3.82
N ARG A 9 8.47 10.03 3.16
CA ARG A 9 8.26 8.73 3.82
C ARG A 9 9.55 8.03 4.25
N ILE A 10 10.64 8.22 3.52
CA ILE A 10 11.95 7.63 3.84
C ILE A 10 12.78 8.57 4.72
N GLY A 11 12.59 9.88 4.62
CA GLY A 11 13.28 10.89 5.44
C GLY A 11 14.69 11.24 4.94
N ASP A 12 15.24 10.49 3.97
CA ASP A 12 16.50 10.81 3.30
C ASP A 12 16.33 10.74 1.76
N PRO A 13 16.49 11.87 1.05
CA PRO A 13 16.33 11.91 -0.41
C PRO A 13 17.37 11.07 -1.15
N THR A 14 18.58 10.91 -0.62
CA THR A 14 19.64 10.11 -1.23
C THR A 14 19.30 8.63 -1.21
N LEU A 15 18.77 8.16 -0.08
CA LEU A 15 18.34 6.78 0.08
C LEU A 15 17.08 6.50 -0.75
N ALA A 16 16.16 7.46 -0.79
CA ALA A 16 14.97 7.41 -1.62
C ALA A 16 15.31 7.22 -3.11
N ASP A 17 16.24 8.03 -3.64
CA ASP A 17 16.71 7.95 -5.03
C ASP A 17 17.48 6.66 -5.33
N ALA A 18 18.18 6.09 -4.34
CA ALA A 18 18.90 4.82 -4.52
C ALA A 18 17.98 3.58 -4.51
N ILE A 19 16.82 3.64 -3.85
CA ILE A 19 15.89 2.52 -3.69
C ILE A 19 14.78 2.55 -4.76
N LEU A 20 14.33 3.75 -5.15
CA LEU A 20 13.24 3.93 -6.11
C LEU A 20 13.43 3.17 -7.43
N PRO A 21 14.59 3.21 -8.10
CA PRO A 21 14.78 2.50 -9.36
C PRO A 21 14.68 0.97 -9.18
N ARG A 22 15.16 0.46 -8.03
CA ARG A 22 15.15 -0.97 -7.70
C ARG A 22 13.74 -1.50 -7.43
N LEU A 23 12.90 -0.70 -6.77
CA LEU A 23 11.50 -1.01 -6.58
C LEU A 23 10.73 -0.93 -7.90
N VAL A 24 10.83 0.17 -8.64
CA VAL A 24 10.00 0.38 -9.85
C VAL A 24 10.38 -0.57 -11.00
N HIS A 25 11.67 -0.86 -11.20
CA HIS A 25 12.08 -1.78 -12.27
C HIS A 25 11.72 -3.25 -11.97
N GLY A 26 11.67 -3.65 -10.70
CA GLY A 26 11.36 -5.03 -10.30
C GLY A 26 9.91 -5.26 -9.85
N ALA A 27 9.14 -4.20 -9.62
CA ALA A 27 7.79 -4.32 -9.09
C ALA A 27 6.73 -4.43 -10.18
N TYR A 28 5.87 -5.43 -10.02
CA TYR A 28 4.55 -5.42 -10.65
C TYR A 28 3.62 -4.56 -9.82
N MET A 29 3.20 -3.42 -10.38
CA MET A 29 2.22 -2.52 -9.75
C MET A 29 0.84 -3.16 -9.82
N ILE A 30 0.39 -3.74 -8.70
CA ILE A 30 -0.95 -4.27 -8.57
C ILE A 30 -1.82 -3.20 -7.92
N GLU A 31 -2.64 -2.54 -8.75
CA GLU A 31 -3.69 -1.65 -8.24
C GLU A 31 -4.79 -2.48 -7.58
N MET A 32 -4.79 -2.53 -6.25
CA MET A 32 -5.86 -3.15 -5.51
C MET A 32 -7.13 -2.30 -5.64
N LYS A 33 -8.16 -2.88 -6.27
CA LYS A 33 -9.51 -2.30 -6.38
C LYS A 33 -10.46 -3.12 -5.51
N GLY A 34 -11.20 -2.45 -4.63
CA GLY A 34 -12.18 -3.08 -3.74
C GLY A 34 -12.23 -2.45 -2.35
N GLU A 35 -13.32 -2.68 -1.63
CA GLU A 35 -13.43 -2.26 -0.23
C GLU A 35 -12.47 -3.05 0.66
N SER A 36 -12.07 -2.48 1.80
CA SER A 36 -11.19 -3.15 2.76
C SER A 36 -11.69 -4.56 3.12
N MET A 37 -10.84 -5.57 2.92
CA MET A 37 -11.10 -6.95 3.35
C MET A 37 -11.39 -7.05 4.86
N ARG A 38 -10.91 -6.09 5.67
CA ARG A 38 -11.24 -5.99 7.10
C ARG A 38 -12.71 -5.64 7.31
N LYS A 39 -13.27 -4.74 6.50
CA LYS A 39 -14.69 -4.34 6.49
C LYS A 39 -15.57 -5.50 6.00
N GLN A 40 -15.10 -6.27 5.02
CA GLN A 40 -15.79 -7.48 4.57
C GLN A 40 -15.84 -8.55 5.69
N ARG A 41 -14.71 -8.78 6.38
CA ARG A 41 -14.64 -9.75 7.49
C ARG A 41 -15.48 -9.35 8.70
N SER A 42 -15.56 -8.06 9.04
CA SER A 42 -16.46 -7.58 10.10
C SER A 42 -17.94 -7.77 9.75
N LYS A 43 -18.29 -7.72 8.46
CA LYS A 43 -19.67 -7.94 7.98
C LYS A 43 -20.08 -9.41 8.03
N THR A 44 -19.11 -10.33 7.90
CA THR A 44 -19.31 -11.78 8.05
C THR A 44 -19.21 -12.26 9.50
N ALA A 45 -18.50 -11.52 10.37
CA ALA A 45 -18.26 -11.88 11.77
C ALA A 45 -19.37 -11.45 12.74
N VAL A 46 -20.52 -10.99 12.25
CA VAL A 46 -21.74 -10.90 13.05
C VAL A 46 -22.52 -12.20 12.80
N PRO A 47 -22.32 -13.28 13.59
CA PRO A 47 -23.30 -14.34 13.62
C PRO A 47 -24.59 -13.73 14.18
N ALA A 48 -25.70 -14.09 13.56
CA ALA A 48 -27.05 -13.80 14.02
C ALA A 48 -27.11 -13.98 15.55
N ALA A 49 -27.40 -12.89 16.26
CA ALA A 49 -27.86 -12.97 17.62
C ALA A 49 -29.21 -13.69 17.59
N SER A 50 -29.22 -14.95 18.04
CA SER A 50 -30.41 -15.67 18.51
C SER A 50 -30.79 -15.20 19.90
#